data_AF-T1H403-F1
#
_entry.id   AF-T1H403-F1
#
_cell.length_a   1.000
_cell.length_b   1.000
_cell.length_c   1.000
_cell.angle_alpha   90.00
_cell.angle_beta   90.00
_cell.angle_gamma   90.00
#
_symmetry.space_group_name_H-M   'P 1'
#
loop_
_entity.id
_entity.type
_entity.pdbx_description
1 polymer ?
#
loop_
_entity_poly.entity_id
_entity_poly.type
_entity_poly.pdbx_seq_one_letter_code
_entity_poly.pdbx_strand_id
1 'polypeptide(L)'
;MSLINFILGPKLIREYAIGGQGSKLYEPTMFLEVWGEKLLGFLSMAYSIGFYTSPFICTFLYRRGYFVAESISSVAKLTTGIGIIYILSIFMRGVGRSQSPAYARFIRALEMSKSSATESKRLLSLFDFDFKHWKVDY
;
A
#
# COMPACT_ATOMS: atom_id res chain seq x y z
N MET A 1 -8.54 3.97 16.93
CA MET A 1 -7.39 3.90 16.00
C MET A 1 -7.00 2.43 15.81
N SER A 2 -7.65 1.71 14.89
CA SER A 2 -7.30 0.30 14.62
C SER A 2 -6.07 0.22 13.71
N LEU A 3 -5.20 -0.78 13.89
CA LEU A 3 -4.04 -1.06 13.01
C LEU A 3 -4.45 -1.22 11.54
N ILE A 4 -5.69 -1.64 11.28
CA ILE A 4 -6.27 -1.76 9.94
C ILE A 4 -6.27 -0.42 9.19
N ASN A 5 -6.53 0.69 9.90
CA ASN A 5 -6.50 2.04 9.30
C ASN A 5 -5.10 2.45 8.87
N PHE A 6 -4.06 1.91 9.51
CA PHE A 6 -2.67 2.17 9.15
C PHE A 6 -2.22 1.31 7.95
N ILE A 7 -2.69 0.06 7.90
CA ILE A 7 -2.42 -0.89 6.82
C ILE A 7 -3.07 -0.44 5.50
N LEU A 8 -4.35 -0.07 5.56
CA LEU A 8 -5.16 0.34 4.41
C LEU A 8 -5.11 1.85 4.14
N GLY A 9 -4.41 2.61 4.98
CA GLY A 9 -4.37 4.06 4.86
C GLY A 9 -3.61 4.53 3.60
N PRO A 10 -3.98 5.71 3.06
CA PRO A 10 -3.35 6.27 1.88
C PRO A 10 -1.90 6.65 2.14
N LYS A 11 -1.09 6.65 1.07
CA LYS A 11 0.31 7.06 1.15
C LYS A 11 0.39 8.56 1.41
N LEU A 12 1.09 8.94 2.48
CA LEU A 12 1.43 10.31 2.79
C LEU A 12 2.67 10.71 1.98
N ILE A 13 2.58 11.82 1.24
CA ILE A 13 3.62 12.29 0.33
C ILE A 13 4.41 13.43 0.99
N ARG A 14 3.70 14.38 1.62
CA ARG A 14 4.32 15.57 2.18
C ARG A 14 3.58 16.06 3.41
N GLU A 15 4.33 16.63 4.36
CA GLU A 15 3.78 17.41 5.46
C GLU A 15 4.16 18.88 5.25
N TYR A 16 3.15 19.74 5.19
CA TYR A 16 3.30 21.18 5.15
C TYR A 16 3.36 21.70 6.59
N ALA A 17 4.52 22.22 7.00
CA ALA A 17 4.67 22.84 8.31
C ALA A 17 3.89 24.16 8.36
N ILE A 18 3.13 24.35 9.43
CA ILE A 18 2.45 25.62 9.72
C ILE A 18 3.54 26.64 10.10
N GLY A 19 3.82 27.62 9.23
CA GLY A 19 4.72 28.73 9.55
C GLY A 19 5.84 29.05 8.56
N GLY A 20 5.72 28.70 7.28
CA GLY A 20 6.63 29.20 6.23
C GLY A 20 8.04 28.59 6.21
N GLN A 21 8.34 27.63 7.09
CA GLN A 21 9.52 26.78 6.93
C GLN A 21 9.18 25.61 6.02
N GLY A 22 10.03 25.39 5.01
CA GLY A 22 9.80 24.56 3.85
C GLY A 22 9.12 23.22 4.12
N SER A 23 8.24 22.84 3.20
CA SER A 23 7.47 21.62 3.25
C SER A 23 8.37 20.38 3.24
N LYS A 24 8.31 19.61 4.32
CA LYS A 24 9.13 18.41 4.52
C LYS A 24 8.50 17.26 3.76
N LEU A 25 9.28 16.66 2.87
CA LEU A 25 8.92 15.38 2.27
C LEU A 25 8.84 14.35 3.39
N TYR A 26 7.79 13.54 3.38
CA TYR A 26 7.68 12.45 4.33
C TYR A 26 8.77 11.42 4.00
N GLU A 27 9.88 11.47 4.74
CA GLU A 27 10.87 10.41 4.68
C GLU A 27 10.37 9.25 5.55
N PRO A 28 10.15 8.06 4.96
CA PRO A 28 9.81 6.89 5.75
C PRO A 28 10.97 6.60 6.71
N THR A 29 10.77 6.93 7.99
CA THR A 29 11.81 6.88 9.02
C THR A 29 12.31 5.47 9.31
N MET A 30 11.62 4.44 8.83
CA MET A 30 11.89 3.06 9.16
C MET A 30 12.17 2.22 7.92
N PHE A 31 13.28 1.48 7.95
CA PHE A 31 13.69 0.53 6.92
C PHE A 31 12.56 -0.46 6.55
N LEU A 32 11.72 -0.85 7.52
CA LEU A 32 10.59 -1.76 7.31
C LEU A 32 9.55 -1.20 6.33
N GLU A 33 9.27 0.10 6.38
CA GLU A 33 8.31 0.74 5.47
C GLU A 33 8.86 0.78 4.04
N VAL A 34 10.15 1.10 3.89
CA VAL A 34 10.85 1.12 2.59
C VAL A 34 10.91 -0.27 1.98
N TRP A 35 11.21 -1.29 2.77
CA TRP A 35 11.25 -2.68 2.31
C TRP A 35 9.88 -3.18 1.87
N GLY A 36 8.84 -2.93 2.68
CA GLY A 36 7.47 -3.31 2.35
C GLY A 36 6.97 -2.64 1.07
N GLU A 37 7.22 -1.33 0.91
CA GLU A 37 6.84 -0.59 -0.30
C GLU A 37 7.59 -1.07 -1.55
N LYS A 38 8.90 -1.36 -1.46
CA LYS A 38 9.67 -1.91 -2.57
C LYS A 38 9.17 -3.29 -2.99
N LEU A 39 8.89 -4.16 -2.01
CA LEU A 39 8.43 -5.52 -2.26
C LEU A 39 7.02 -5.53 -2.87
N LEU A 40 6.12 -4.66 -2.39
CA LEU A 40 4.80 -4.45 -2.99
C LEU A 40 4.88 -3.91 -4.43
N GLY A 41 5.78 -2.94 -4.67
CA GLY A 41 6.04 -2.42 -6.01
C GLY A 41 6.54 -3.51 -6.97
N PHE A 42 7.49 -4.32 -6.51
CA PHE A 42 7.98 -5.47 -7.27
C PHE A 42 6.87 -6.48 -7.57
N LEU A 43 6.01 -6.80 -6.60
CA LEU A 43 4.93 -7.75 -6.81
C LEU A 43 3.87 -7.21 -7.78
N SER A 44 3.56 -5.91 -7.73
CA SER A 44 2.66 -5.26 -8.68
C SER A 44 3.23 -5.25 -10.11
N MET A 45 4.53 -5.01 -10.25
CA MET A 45 5.24 -5.12 -11.52
C MET A 45 5.22 -6.56 -12.04
N ALA A 46 5.54 -7.53 -11.19
CA ALA A 46 5.52 -8.95 -11.53
C ALA A 46 4.11 -9.41 -11.93
N TYR A 47 3.06 -8.95 -11.24
CA TYR A 47 1.67 -9.21 -11.60
C TYR A 47 1.33 -8.63 -12.98
N SER A 48 1.72 -7.38 -13.24
CA SER A 48 1.47 -6.73 -14.53
C SER A 48 2.17 -7.47 -15.67
N ILE A 49 3.45 -7.81 -15.48
CA ILE A 49 4.21 -8.61 -16.45
C ILE A 49 3.53 -9.97 -16.64
N GLY A 50 3.17 -10.66 -15.57
CA GLY A 50 2.47 -11.95 -15.62
C GLY A 50 1.13 -11.86 -16.35
N PHE A 51 0.40 -10.76 -16.18
CA PHE A 51 -0.87 -10.52 -16.86
C PHE A 51 -0.66 -10.29 -18.37
N TYR A 52 0.28 -9.43 -18.76
CA TYR A 52 0.58 -9.16 -20.17
C TYR A 52 1.25 -10.35 -20.88
N THR A 53 2.01 -11.17 -20.15
CA THR A 53 2.64 -12.40 -20.68
C THR A 53 1.78 -13.64 -20.48
N SER A 54 0.58 -13.50 -19.91
CA SER A 54 -0.35 -14.60 -19.64
C SER A 54 -0.62 -15.52 -20.83
N PRO A 55 -0.79 -15.08 -22.10
CA PRO A 55 -1.03 -16.01 -23.21
C PRO A 55 0.17 -16.93 -23.47
N PHE A 56 1.40 -16.45 -23.30
CA PHE A 56 2.61 -17.26 -23.42
C PHE A 56 2.78 -18.23 -22.24
N ILE A 57 2.46 -17.75 -21.04
CA ILE A 57 2.49 -18.56 -19.82
C ILE A 57 1.45 -19.68 -19.90
N CYS A 58 0.23 -19.38 -20.34
CA CYS A 58 -0.86 -20.35 -20.51
C CYS A 58 -0.53 -21.42 -21.55
N THR A 59 0.01 -21.04 -22.71
CA THR A 59 0.42 -22.00 -23.74
C THR A 59 1.58 -22.89 -23.27
N PHE A 60 2.54 -22.33 -22.52
CA PHE A 60 3.63 -23.10 -21.91
C PHE A 60 3.12 -24.07 -20.85
N LEU A 61 2.24 -23.62 -19.94
CA LEU A 61 1.62 -24.44 -18.90
C LEU A 61 0.80 -25.58 -19.49
N TYR A 62 0.05 -25.30 -20.56
CA TYR A 62 -0.73 -26.29 -21.30
C TYR A 62 0.17 -27.35 -21.93
N ARG A 63 1.22 -26.93 -22.64
CA ARG A 63 2.17 -27.85 -23.29
C ARG A 63 2.92 -28.75 -22.28
N ARG A 64 3.17 -28.25 -21.07
CA ARG A 64 3.86 -29.00 -20.01
C ARG A 64 2.93 -29.85 -19.13
N GLY A 65 1.61 -29.80 -19.35
CA GLY A 65 0.64 -30.62 -18.60
C GLY A 65 0.40 -30.17 -17.16
N TYR A 66 0.70 -28.92 -16.80
CA TYR A 66 0.48 -28.43 -15.43
C TYR A 66 -1.00 -28.32 -15.01
N PHE A 67 -1.93 -28.50 -15.95
CA PHE A 67 -3.37 -28.61 -15.68
C PHE A 67 -3.81 -30.00 -15.20
N VAL A 68 -2.89 -30.97 -15.10
CA VAL A 68 -3.16 -32.29 -14.51
C VAL A 68 -3.22 -32.19 -12.98
N ALA A 69 -4.12 -32.94 -12.35
CA ALA A 69 -4.40 -32.87 -10.90
C ALA A 69 -3.16 -32.98 -10.01
N GLU A 70 -2.14 -33.76 -10.40
CA GLU A 70 -0.90 -33.90 -9.65
C GLU A 70 -0.05 -32.62 -9.62
N SER A 71 -0.11 -31.83 -10.69
CA SER A 71 0.67 -30.61 -10.87
C SER A 71 0.04 -29.39 -10.21
N ILE A 72 -1.28 -29.41 -10.00
CA ILE A 72 -2.03 -28.34 -9.33
C ILE A 72 -1.54 -28.12 -7.90
N SER A 73 -1.14 -29.19 -7.19
CA SER A 73 -0.61 -29.08 -5.83
C SER A 73 0.67 -28.22 -5.78
N SER A 74 1.56 -28.36 -6.77
CA SER A 74 2.79 -27.57 -6.87
C SER A 74 2.50 -26.11 -7.17
N VAL A 75 1.56 -25.83 -8.08
CA VAL A 75 1.12 -24.46 -8.38
C VAL A 75 0.47 -23.82 -7.14
N ALA A 76 -0.39 -24.56 -6.44
CA ALA A 76 -1.04 -24.10 -5.23
C ALA A 76 -0.02 -23.71 -4.15
N LYS A 77 1.00 -24.54 -3.90
CA LYS A 77 2.08 -24.24 -2.96
C LYS A 77 2.83 -22.95 -3.32
N LEU A 78 3.12 -22.75 -4.62
CA LEU A 78 3.77 -21.52 -5.10
C LEU A 78 2.88 -20.30 -4.89
N THR A 79 1.61 -20.37 -5.28
CA THR A 79 0.65 -19.26 -5.10
C THR A 79 0.45 -18.92 -3.63
N THR A 80 0.37 -19.92 -2.76
CA THR A 80 0.25 -19.73 -1.31
C THR A 80 1.51 -19.07 -0.74
N GLY A 81 2.70 -19.48 -1.17
CA GLY A 81 3.96 -18.85 -0.75
C GLY A 81 4.01 -17.37 -1.14
N ILE A 82 3.67 -17.03 -2.38
CA ILE A 82 3.59 -15.65 -2.85
C ILE A 82 2.53 -14.85 -2.07
N GLY A 83 1.37 -15.46 -1.81
CA GLY A 83 0.30 -14.84 -1.02
C GLY A 83 0.73 -14.52 0.41
N ILE A 84 1.45 -15.43 1.08
CA ILE A 84 1.98 -15.20 2.42
C ILE A 84 2.97 -14.03 2.41
N ILE A 85 3.89 -13.99 1.43
CA ILE A 85 4.86 -12.89 1.29
C ILE A 85 4.13 -11.55 1.09
N TYR A 86 3.08 -11.53 0.26
CA TYR A 86 2.28 -10.34 0.04
C TYR A 86 1.60 -9.84 1.31
N ILE A 87 0.95 -10.73 2.05
CA ILE A 87 0.30 -10.39 3.33
C ILE A 87 1.32 -9.87 4.34
N LEU A 88 2.48 -10.53 4.44
CA LEU A 88 3.56 -10.11 5.33
C LEU A 88 4.10 -8.72 4.94
N SER A 89 4.22 -8.44 3.65
CA SER A 89 4.66 -7.13 3.14
C SER A 89 3.69 -6.01 3.51
N ILE A 90 2.38 -6.27 3.38
CA ILE A 90 1.32 -5.35 3.80
C ILE A 90 1.37 -5.11 5.31
N PHE A 91 1.60 -6.15 6.10
CA PHE A 91 1.69 -6.05 7.54
C PHE A 91 2.94 -5.25 7.98
N MET A 92 4.11 -5.54 7.42
CA MET A 92 5.35 -4.79 7.67
C MET A 92 5.18 -3.31 7.34
N ARG A 93 4.50 -2.99 6.23
CA ARG A 93 4.15 -1.62 5.88
C ARG A 93 3.24 -0.97 6.94
N GLY A 94 2.19 -1.67 7.37
CA GLY A 94 1.27 -1.18 8.39
C GLY A 94 1.94 -0.91 9.74
N VAL A 95 2.85 -1.78 10.16
CA VAL A 95 3.64 -1.61 11.39
C VAL A 95 4.63 -0.45 11.27
N GLY A 96 5.31 -0.30 10.12
CA GLY A 96 6.18 0.86 9.89
C GLY A 96 5.41 2.19 10.00
N ARG A 97 4.20 2.24 9.45
CA ARG A 97 3.33 3.42 9.49
C ARG A 97 2.74 3.73 10.87
N SER A 98 2.48 2.72 11.71
CA SER A 98 1.95 2.95 13.06
C SER A 98 2.99 3.55 14.01
N GLN A 99 4.28 3.33 13.75
CA GLN A 99 5.39 3.88 14.53
C GLN A 99 5.75 5.31 14.12
N SER A 100 5.26 5.78 12.97
CA SER A 100 5.52 7.14 12.48
C SER A 100 4.56 8.16 13.12
N PRO A 101 5.06 9.13 13.91
CA PRO A 101 4.21 10.11 14.59
C PRO A 101 3.53 11.07 13.60
N ALA A 102 4.15 11.37 12.46
CA ALA A 102 3.57 12.18 11.40
C ALA A 102 2.38 11.47 10.74
N TYR A 103 2.53 10.19 10.42
CA TYR A 103 1.45 9.39 9.84
C TYR A 103 0.29 9.18 10.81
N ALA A 104 0.57 9.03 12.11
CA ALA A 104 -0.47 8.96 13.14
C ALA A 104 -1.30 10.26 13.23
N ARG A 105 -0.67 11.43 13.08
CA ARG A 105 -1.39 12.73 13.01
C ARG A 105 -2.25 12.82 11.76
N PHE A 106 -1.72 12.39 10.61
CA PHE A 106 -2.45 12.36 9.35
C PHE A 106 -3.69 11.46 9.43
N ILE A 107 -3.56 10.22 9.92
CA ILE A 107 -4.69 9.29 10.06
C ILE A 107 -5.76 9.84 11.01
N ARG A 108 -5.36 10.51 12.09
CA ARG A 108 -6.30 11.21 12.99
C ARG A 108 -7.05 12.32 12.27
N ALA A 109 -6.35 13.16 11.50
CA ALA A 109 -6.97 14.22 10.70
C ALA A 109 -7.95 13.63 9.66
N LEU A 110 -7.57 12.51 9.04
CA LEU A 110 -8.40 11.81 8.06
C LEU A 110 -9.66 11.20 8.72
N GLU A 111 -9.55 10.62 9.91
CA GLU A 111 -10.69 10.09 10.67
C GLU A 111 -11.62 11.23 11.12
N MET A 112 -11.08 12.37 11.56
CA MET A 112 -11.86 13.58 11.88
C MET A 112 -12.58 14.14 10.65
N SER A 113 -12.01 14.04 9.45
CA SER A 113 -12.67 14.46 8.20
C SER A 113 -13.87 13.62 7.77
N LYS A 114 -13.99 12.42 8.33
CA LYS A 114 -15.15 11.56 8.11
C LYS A 114 -16.33 12.00 8.97
N SER A 115 -16.08 12.60 10.14
CA SER A 115 -17.14 13.01 11.08
C SER A 115 -17.51 14.50 11.02
N SER A 116 -16.57 15.40 10.72
CA SER A 116 -16.81 16.85 10.62
C SER A 116 -16.07 17.43 9.43
N ALA A 117 -16.75 18.21 8.58
CA ALA A 117 -16.20 18.67 7.29
C ALA A 117 -15.41 19.99 7.37
N THR A 118 -15.72 20.88 8.30
CA THR A 118 -15.23 22.27 8.24
C THR A 118 -13.83 22.44 8.85
N GLU A 119 -13.59 21.90 10.05
CA GLU A 119 -12.29 22.01 10.72
C GLU A 119 -11.26 21.00 10.17
N SER A 120 -11.74 19.86 9.68
CA SER A 120 -10.90 18.79 9.16
C SER A 120 -10.26 19.13 7.81
N LYS A 121 -10.91 19.93 6.95
CA LYS A 121 -10.33 20.41 5.68
C LYS A 121 -9.07 21.22 5.93
N ARG A 122 -9.05 22.06 6.96
CA ARG A 122 -7.88 22.86 7.35
C ARG A 122 -6.73 21.98 7.88
N LEU A 123 -7.05 20.91 8.60
CA LEU A 123 -6.04 19.96 9.07
C LEU A 123 -5.51 19.07 7.94
N LEU A 124 -6.36 18.65 7.00
CA LEU A 124 -5.98 17.88 5.83
C LEU A 124 -5.16 18.70 4.83
N SER A 125 -5.39 20.01 4.70
CA SER A 125 -4.57 20.87 3.82
C SER A 125 -3.10 20.97 4.25
N LEU A 126 -2.77 20.53 5.46
CA LEU A 126 -1.40 20.44 5.95
C LEU A 126 -0.69 19.16 5.47
N PHE A 127 -1.42 18.23 4.86
CA PHE A 127 -0.90 16.95 4.41
C PHE A 127 -1.16 16.76 2.93
N ASP A 128 -0.13 16.37 2.18
CA ASP A 128 -0.25 15.94 0.80
C ASP A 128 -0.34 14.42 0.76
N PHE A 129 -1.38 13.90 0.16
CA PHE A 129 -1.65 12.46 0.10
C PHE A 129 -2.24 12.07 -1.25
N ASP A 130 -2.23 10.77 -1.54
CA ASP A 130 -2.65 10.25 -2.85
C ASP A 130 -4.05 10.77 -3.28
N PHE A 131 -4.09 11.39 -4.47
CA PHE A 131 -5.26 12.06 -5.05
C PHE A 131 -6.50 11.16 -5.11
N LYS A 132 -6.30 9.84 -5.23
CA LYS A 132 -7.39 8.85 -5.21
C LYS A 132 -8.26 8.90 -3.94
N HIS A 133 -7.73 9.45 -2.84
CA HIS A 133 -8.39 9.49 -1.54
C HIS A 133 -8.89 10.90 -1.18
N TRP A 134 -8.74 11.88 -2.06
CA TRP A 134 -9.37 13.18 -1.87
C TRP A 134 -10.89 13.06 -1.96
N LYS A 135 -11.59 13.71 -1.03
CA LYS A 135 -13.03 13.89 -1.15
C LYS A 135 -13.27 14.90 -2.26
N VAL A 136 -14.06 14.49 -3.26
CA VAL A 136 -14.51 15.38 -4.33
C VAL A 136 -15.58 16.30 -3.74
N ASP A 137 -15.26 17.58 -3.61
CA ASP A 137 -16.25 18.62 -3.36
C ASP A 137 -16.87 19.00 -4.72
N TYR A 138 -18.15 18.70 -4.92
CA TYR A 138 -18.94 19.14 -6.06
C TYR A 138 -19.70 20.43 -5.74
#